data_AF-A0A326TVA7-F1
#
_entry.id   AF-A0A326TVA7-F1
#
_cell.length_a   1.000
_cell.length_b   1.000
_cell.length_c   1.000
_cell.angle_alpha   90.00
_cell.angle_beta   90.00
_cell.angle_gamma   90.00
#
_symmetry.space_group_name_H-M   'P 1'
#
loop_
_entity.id
_entity.type
_entity.pdbx_description
1 polymer ?
#
loop_
_entity_poly.entity_id
_entity_poly.type
_entity_poly.pdbx_seq_one_letter_code
_entity_poly.pdbx_strand_id
1 'polypeptide(L)'
;MLACYVEHVLKRRGQRSIYTREQTLHYLAVLASQLERHGQVEFSLERMQPNWLPQRQQHQYRRWIVRLFYCLETLSLSIFFASFYGDPVSFSSGPLAWVAGKPSNEVLGWMALGLGGGFQNVTSFAVLLTVIFLLIFVLAGRVSRAHPLRLSWSLLLKRAWEGCRRGFCFGLVSGLLACFFLSLWGGIPYGLYRGFGIACLSGLCMSFASGCLALFPAPEPQNASKRGVRERLTDCVLYTLCSTCGYGLVYDVLSHESHLLILIYALIVGCPSGIIFGLANGTRLVEGMGEQIQPAEVASWQWVSWRQVLEQVRNGFLLGSWVFLAVSITFLCVAGLSQGFVYGLRYGLLFGVLAGGIGALTALFAGLFEAWVTRMSDAEERALQRPHEGLSRSLRHAVKASLIFAALGGCGGGGISALAFALTGVPGWPLLGFRFAMICGSRFAFQFFFFHGGLAWIEHMLLRFWLWRRGAIPWNYPQFLDFAVERMLLYRMGSEYRFAHRMLQEYFATYRKNEGEEENLCADRPVHPDLMPL
;
A
#
# COMPACT_ATOMS: atom_id res chain seq x y z
N MET A 1 6.93 -47.88 -21.68
CA MET A 1 5.46 -47.85 -21.82
C MET A 1 4.86 -46.45 -21.66
N LEU A 2 5.12 -45.69 -20.59
CA LEU A 2 4.57 -44.34 -20.38
C LEU A 2 4.94 -43.33 -21.47
N ALA A 3 6.18 -43.33 -21.98
CA ALA A 3 6.60 -42.48 -23.09
C ALA A 3 5.76 -42.74 -24.37
N CYS A 4 5.50 -44.01 -24.70
CA CYS A 4 4.66 -44.41 -25.83
C CYS A 4 3.20 -43.97 -25.63
N TYR A 5 2.68 -44.07 -24.40
CA TYR A 5 1.34 -43.57 -24.06
C TYR A 5 1.24 -42.05 -24.25
N VAL A 6 2.20 -41.28 -23.71
CA VAL A 6 2.25 -39.81 -23.88
C VAL A 6 2.37 -39.44 -25.36
N GLU A 7 3.21 -40.12 -26.13
CA GLU A 7 3.32 -39.90 -27.58
C GLU A 7 2.02 -40.19 -28.33
N HIS A 8 1.32 -41.26 -27.96
CA HIS A 8 0.06 -41.63 -28.59
C HIS A 8 -1.06 -40.62 -28.29
N VAL A 9 -1.11 -40.14 -27.04
CA VAL A 9 -2.07 -39.13 -26.57
C VAL A 9 -1.82 -37.77 -27.24
N LEU A 10 -0.56 -37.35 -27.36
CA LEU A 10 -0.19 -36.07 -28.00
C LEU A 10 -0.38 -36.09 -29.53
N LYS A 11 -0.34 -37.27 -30.18
CA LYS A 11 -0.53 -37.44 -31.63
C LYS A 11 -2.00 -37.54 -32.07
N ARG A 12 -2.98 -37.70 -31.16
CA ARG A 12 -4.41 -37.78 -31.52
C ARG A 12 -4.85 -36.51 -32.26
N ARG A 13 -5.08 -36.66 -33.56
CA ARG A 13 -5.11 -35.64 -34.64
C ARG A 13 -6.45 -34.88 -34.79
N GLY A 14 -7.27 -34.79 -33.74
CA GLY A 14 -8.68 -34.36 -33.87
C GLY A 14 -8.99 -32.89 -33.59
N GLN A 15 -8.14 -32.15 -32.86
CA GLN A 15 -8.40 -30.76 -32.46
C GLN A 15 -7.17 -29.90 -32.70
N ARG A 16 -7.37 -28.67 -33.21
CA ARG A 16 -6.30 -27.67 -33.43
C ARG A 16 -5.45 -27.55 -32.14
N SER A 17 -4.21 -28.03 -32.19
CA SER A 17 -3.30 -28.02 -31.05
C SER A 17 -2.81 -26.59 -30.80
N ILE A 18 -3.33 -25.94 -29.76
CA ILE A 18 -2.95 -24.57 -29.38
C ILE A 18 -1.49 -24.51 -28.88
N TYR A 19 -0.99 -25.61 -28.31
CA TYR A 19 0.37 -25.74 -27.78
C TYR A 19 1.18 -26.78 -28.57
N THR A 20 2.49 -26.55 -28.77
CA THR A 20 3.37 -27.53 -29.43
C THR A 20 3.68 -28.72 -28.50
N ARG A 21 4.19 -29.82 -29.06
CA ARG A 21 4.61 -31.00 -28.29
C ARG A 21 5.63 -30.63 -27.22
N GLU A 22 6.70 -29.96 -27.63
CA GLU A 22 7.80 -29.54 -26.76
C GLU A 22 7.29 -28.65 -25.62
N GLN A 23 6.44 -27.66 -25.94
CA GLN A 23 5.81 -26.81 -24.93
C GLN A 23 4.95 -27.61 -23.95
N THR A 24 4.19 -28.59 -24.44
CA THR A 24 3.32 -29.42 -23.59
C THR A 24 4.14 -30.28 -22.63
N LEU A 25 5.20 -30.94 -23.14
CA LEU A 25 6.11 -31.74 -22.33
C LEU A 25 6.81 -30.86 -21.28
N HIS A 26 7.36 -29.72 -21.71
CA HIS A 26 8.03 -28.77 -20.83
C HIS A 26 7.13 -28.28 -19.68
N TYR A 27 5.93 -27.78 -19.98
CA TYR A 27 5.04 -27.25 -18.93
C TYR A 27 4.53 -28.35 -17.98
N LEU A 28 4.24 -29.56 -18.46
CA LEU A 28 3.86 -30.68 -17.59
C LEU A 28 5.04 -31.17 -16.74
N ALA A 29 6.24 -31.23 -17.31
CA ALA A 29 7.48 -31.52 -16.59
C ALA A 29 7.75 -30.49 -15.50
N VAL A 30 7.54 -29.20 -15.81
CA VAL A 30 7.65 -28.12 -14.83
C VAL A 30 6.63 -28.28 -13.72
N LEU A 31 5.35 -28.47 -14.04
CA LEU A 31 4.28 -28.64 -13.07
C LEU A 31 4.53 -29.86 -12.16
N ALA A 32 4.84 -31.02 -12.74
CA ALA A 32 5.08 -32.25 -12.01
C ALA A 32 6.24 -32.11 -11.01
N SER A 33 7.35 -31.52 -11.45
CA SER A 33 8.51 -31.29 -10.58
C SER A 33 8.23 -30.32 -9.44
N GLN A 34 7.37 -29.32 -9.64
CA GLN A 34 6.99 -28.39 -8.57
C GLN A 34 6.05 -29.06 -7.56
N LEU A 35 5.09 -29.84 -8.03
CA LEU A 35 4.22 -30.63 -7.15
C LEU A 35 5.00 -31.64 -6.31
N GLU A 36 5.97 -32.33 -6.90
CA GLU A 36 6.87 -33.25 -6.18
C GLU A 36 7.68 -32.52 -5.11
N ARG A 37 8.31 -31.38 -5.46
CA ARG A 37 9.13 -30.58 -4.53
C ARG A 37 8.34 -30.02 -3.35
N HIS A 38 7.07 -29.70 -3.54
CA HIS A 38 6.21 -29.13 -2.51
C HIS A 38 5.34 -30.18 -1.80
N GLY A 39 5.49 -31.47 -2.12
CA GLY A 39 4.70 -32.55 -1.52
C GLY A 39 3.20 -32.46 -1.83
N GLN A 40 2.84 -31.84 -2.95
CA GLN A 40 1.45 -31.60 -3.35
C GLN A 40 1.01 -32.65 -4.37
N VAL A 41 -0.22 -33.15 -4.22
CA VAL A 41 -0.83 -34.11 -5.17
C VAL A 41 -1.87 -33.41 -6.05
N GLU A 42 -2.44 -32.32 -5.57
CA GLU A 42 -3.41 -31.47 -6.26
C GLU A 42 -2.79 -30.11 -6.53
N PHE A 43 -2.99 -29.62 -7.74
CA PHE A 43 -2.57 -28.30 -8.18
C PHE A 43 -3.77 -27.36 -8.24
N SER A 44 -3.70 -26.25 -7.51
CA SER A 44 -4.63 -25.13 -7.69
C SER A 44 -3.86 -23.89 -8.15
N LEU A 45 -4.37 -23.27 -9.21
CA LEU A 45 -3.90 -21.98 -9.75
C LEU A 45 -3.90 -20.85 -8.72
N GLU A 46 -4.75 -20.96 -7.71
CA GLU A 46 -4.99 -19.95 -6.67
C GLU A 46 -4.11 -20.19 -5.44
N ARG A 47 -3.61 -21.41 -5.23
CA ARG A 47 -2.68 -21.77 -4.15
C ARG A 47 -1.22 -21.67 -4.57
N MET A 48 -0.94 -21.09 -5.73
CA MET A 48 0.43 -20.91 -6.23
C MET A 48 1.18 -19.92 -5.34
N GLN A 49 2.33 -20.35 -4.82
CA GLN A 49 3.12 -19.61 -3.83
C GLN A 49 4.42 -19.05 -4.43
N PRO A 50 4.98 -17.96 -3.87
CA PRO A 50 6.24 -17.38 -4.33
C PRO A 50 7.42 -18.35 -4.25
N ASN A 51 7.33 -19.37 -3.41
CA ASN A 51 8.36 -20.39 -3.24
C ASN A 51 8.61 -21.25 -4.50
N TRP A 52 7.72 -21.20 -5.50
CA TRP A 52 7.91 -21.82 -6.82
C TRP A 52 9.02 -21.13 -7.64
N LEU A 53 9.37 -19.89 -7.29
CA LEU A 53 10.50 -19.17 -7.86
C LEU A 53 11.82 -19.59 -7.16
N PRO A 54 12.97 -19.55 -7.84
CA PRO A 54 14.27 -19.70 -7.21
C PRO A 54 14.52 -18.60 -6.18
N GLN A 55 15.30 -18.88 -5.14
CA GLN A 55 15.56 -17.96 -4.02
C GLN A 55 16.00 -16.54 -4.47
N ARG A 56 16.87 -16.44 -5.49
CA ARG A 56 17.28 -15.12 -6.05
C ARG A 56 16.09 -14.35 -6.66
N GLN A 57 15.18 -15.03 -7.34
CA GLN A 57 14.01 -14.42 -7.96
C GLN A 57 12.90 -14.14 -6.95
N GLN A 58 12.76 -14.92 -5.89
CA GLN A 58 11.86 -14.63 -4.77
C GLN A 58 12.18 -13.27 -4.14
N HIS A 59 13.48 -13.00 -3.89
CA HIS A 59 13.91 -11.70 -3.38
C HIS A 59 13.60 -10.57 -4.36
N GLN A 60 13.76 -10.78 -5.67
CA GLN A 60 13.42 -9.78 -6.69
C GLN A 60 11.91 -9.54 -6.72
N TYR A 61 11.10 -10.60 -6.86
CA TYR A 61 9.64 -10.56 -6.80
C TYR A 61 9.13 -9.76 -5.58
N ARG A 62 9.63 -10.10 -4.38
CA ARG A 62 9.28 -9.40 -3.15
C ARG A 62 9.63 -7.92 -3.20
N ARG A 63 10.81 -7.57 -3.71
CA ARG A 63 11.22 -6.16 -3.88
C ARG A 63 10.29 -5.40 -4.82
N TRP A 64 9.90 -6.02 -5.93
CA TRP A 64 9.01 -5.40 -6.90
C TRP A 64 7.61 -5.15 -6.33
N ILE A 65 7.05 -6.09 -5.56
CA ILE A 65 5.76 -5.90 -4.87
C ILE A 65 5.85 -4.73 -3.90
N VAL A 66 6.87 -4.74 -3.04
CA VAL A 66 7.07 -3.68 -2.04
C VAL A 66 7.21 -2.32 -2.74
N ARG A 67 8.04 -2.23 -3.79
CA ARG A 67 8.21 -0.99 -4.56
C ARG A 67 6.91 -0.52 -5.18
N LEU A 68 6.19 -1.41 -5.87
CA LEU A 68 4.93 -1.07 -6.53
C LEU A 68 3.90 -0.56 -5.53
N PHE A 69 3.74 -1.25 -4.39
CA PHE A 69 2.83 -0.83 -3.34
C PHE A 69 3.18 0.55 -2.78
N TYR A 70 4.45 0.77 -2.38
CA TYR A 70 4.85 2.06 -1.82
C TYR A 70 4.90 3.19 -2.86
N CYS A 71 5.14 2.90 -4.13
CA CYS A 71 4.95 3.88 -5.21
C CYS A 71 3.49 4.30 -5.31
N LEU A 72 2.55 3.35 -5.37
CA LEU A 72 1.12 3.66 -5.45
C LEU A 72 0.64 4.40 -4.20
N GLU A 73 1.12 4.02 -3.02
CA GLU A 73 0.81 4.69 -1.75
C GLU A 73 1.33 6.13 -1.71
N THR A 74 2.60 6.36 -2.08
CA THR A 74 3.19 7.71 -2.11
C THR A 74 2.56 8.60 -3.18
N LEU A 75 2.20 8.04 -4.33
CA LEU A 75 1.45 8.72 -5.38
C LEU A 75 0.05 9.11 -4.91
N SER A 76 -0.70 8.16 -4.33
CA SER A 76 -2.02 8.40 -3.75
C SER A 76 -1.99 9.51 -2.69
N LEU A 77 -1.00 9.46 -1.80
CA LEU A 77 -0.80 10.47 -0.76
C LEU A 77 -0.47 11.86 -1.35
N SER A 78 0.30 11.90 -2.43
CA SER A 78 0.70 13.14 -3.10
C SER A 78 -0.45 13.78 -3.89
N ILE A 79 -1.26 12.97 -4.57
CA ILE A 79 -2.50 13.40 -5.23
C ILE A 79 -3.49 13.96 -4.20
N PHE A 80 -3.63 13.26 -3.07
CA PHE A 80 -4.44 13.70 -1.95
C PHE A 80 -3.96 15.07 -1.44
N PHE A 81 -2.65 15.24 -1.24
CA PHE A 81 -2.07 16.50 -0.80
C PHE A 81 -2.28 17.65 -1.82
N ALA A 82 -2.08 17.38 -3.11
CA ALA A 82 -2.32 18.35 -4.19
C ALA A 82 -3.79 18.77 -4.31
N SER A 83 -4.72 17.87 -3.98
CA SER A 83 -6.17 18.15 -4.02
C SER A 83 -6.62 19.23 -3.04
N PHE A 84 -5.81 19.50 -2.01
CA PHE A 84 -6.09 20.58 -1.08
C PHE A 84 -5.61 21.96 -1.56
N TYR A 85 -4.85 22.08 -2.65
CA TYR A 85 -4.14 23.31 -3.02
C TYR A 85 -5.00 24.62 -3.08
N GLY A 86 -4.38 25.71 -2.61
CA GLY A 86 -4.80 27.12 -2.64
C GLY A 86 -3.69 28.00 -2.04
N ASP A 87 -3.00 28.78 -2.88
CA ASP A 87 -1.96 29.76 -2.51
C ASP A 87 -2.45 31.17 -2.97
N PRO A 88 -1.97 32.30 -2.41
CA PRO A 88 -2.44 33.67 -2.71
C PRO A 88 -2.16 34.19 -4.10
N VAL A 89 -1.16 33.64 -4.77
CA VAL A 89 -0.50 34.33 -5.88
C VAL A 89 -1.36 34.27 -7.14
N SER A 90 -2.23 33.26 -7.23
CA SER A 90 -3.19 33.13 -8.32
C SER A 90 -4.58 32.82 -7.81
N PHE A 91 -5.55 33.59 -8.30
CA PHE A 91 -6.99 33.41 -8.16
C PHE A 91 -7.52 32.11 -8.80
N SER A 92 -6.68 31.08 -8.99
CA SER A 92 -7.07 29.85 -9.67
C SER A 92 -7.81 28.89 -8.74
N SER A 93 -8.81 28.26 -9.32
CA SER A 93 -9.80 27.46 -8.62
C SER A 93 -9.35 26.01 -8.53
N GLY A 94 -8.77 25.61 -7.39
CA GLY A 94 -8.59 24.19 -7.06
C GLY A 94 -9.93 23.41 -7.08
N PRO A 95 -9.93 22.08 -6.86
CA PRO A 95 -11.19 21.30 -6.77
C PRO A 95 -12.11 21.83 -5.66
N LEU A 96 -11.49 22.39 -4.60
CA LEU A 96 -12.13 23.10 -3.50
C LEU A 96 -12.68 24.50 -3.88
N ALA A 97 -12.43 25.01 -5.08
CA ALA A 97 -13.02 26.26 -5.55
C ALA A 97 -14.15 26.00 -6.57
N TRP A 98 -13.97 25.01 -7.44
CA TRP A 98 -14.96 24.58 -8.45
C TRP A 98 -16.34 24.26 -7.85
N VAL A 99 -16.38 23.64 -6.67
CA VAL A 99 -17.65 23.24 -6.03
C VAL A 99 -18.31 24.36 -5.20
N ALA A 100 -17.59 25.47 -4.91
CA ALA A 100 -18.06 26.54 -4.01
C ALA A 100 -18.43 27.82 -4.75
N GLY A 101 -18.16 27.89 -6.05
CA GLY A 101 -18.33 29.11 -6.83
C GLY A 101 -17.47 30.27 -6.31
N LYS A 102 -16.46 29.99 -5.47
CA LYS A 102 -15.55 30.95 -4.83
C LYS A 102 -14.12 30.41 -4.84
N PRO A 103 -13.09 31.26 -4.95
CA PRO A 103 -11.70 30.84 -4.87
C PRO A 103 -11.40 30.12 -3.54
N SER A 104 -10.54 29.11 -3.56
CA SER A 104 -10.25 28.23 -2.41
C SER A 104 -9.78 29.02 -1.17
N ASN A 105 -9.08 30.12 -1.41
CA ASN A 105 -8.60 31.04 -0.37
C ASN A 105 -9.72 31.81 0.33
N GLU A 106 -10.88 32.04 -0.29
CA GLU A 106 -12.04 32.63 0.39
C GLU A 106 -12.79 31.59 1.22
N VAL A 107 -12.90 30.36 0.72
CA VAL A 107 -13.58 29.25 1.40
C VAL A 107 -12.83 28.82 2.67
N LEU A 108 -11.49 28.85 2.62
CA LEU A 108 -10.61 28.58 3.77
C LEU A 108 -9.99 29.86 4.36
N GLY A 109 -10.52 31.03 3.98
CA GLY A 109 -10.02 32.34 4.39
C GLY A 109 -10.16 32.61 5.88
N TRP A 110 -11.09 31.94 6.56
CA TRP A 110 -11.18 31.93 8.02
C TRP A 110 -9.89 31.43 8.69
N MET A 111 -9.08 30.64 7.99
CA MET A 111 -7.84 30.13 8.53
C MET A 111 -6.66 31.12 8.40
N ALA A 112 -6.78 32.23 7.63
CA ALA A 112 -5.78 33.10 6.97
C ALA A 112 -4.32 33.22 7.51
N LEU A 113 -4.09 33.01 8.80
CA LEU A 113 -2.84 33.35 9.48
C LEU A 113 -1.87 32.17 9.68
N GLY A 114 -2.31 30.93 9.52
CA GLY A 114 -1.45 29.74 9.40
C GLY A 114 -0.58 29.41 10.62
N LEU A 115 0.27 28.39 10.51
CA LEU A 115 1.23 28.02 11.57
C LEU A 115 2.59 28.67 11.29
N GLY A 116 3.05 29.51 12.22
CA GLY A 116 4.37 30.19 12.14
C GLY A 116 4.44 31.30 11.08
N GLY A 117 3.28 31.79 10.61
CA GLY A 117 3.13 32.94 9.71
C GLY A 117 3.69 32.78 8.27
N GLY A 118 4.46 31.73 7.98
CA GLY A 118 5.05 31.47 6.65
C GLY A 118 4.18 30.66 5.71
N PHE A 119 3.30 29.83 6.26
CA PHE A 119 2.38 29.03 5.47
C PHE A 119 1.00 29.63 5.54
N GLN A 120 0.37 29.72 4.37
CA GLN A 120 -1.07 29.81 4.32
C GLN A 120 -1.70 28.45 4.57
N ASN A 121 -2.87 28.51 5.18
CA ASN A 121 -3.42 27.51 6.10
C ASN A 121 -3.78 26.18 5.45
N VAL A 122 -4.03 26.23 4.15
CA VAL A 122 -4.31 25.09 3.31
C VAL A 122 -3.16 24.08 3.34
N THR A 123 -1.92 24.56 3.30
CA THR A 123 -0.73 23.70 3.30
C THR A 123 -0.49 23.06 4.66
N SER A 124 -0.62 23.82 5.76
CA SER A 124 -0.51 23.26 7.12
C SER A 124 -1.61 22.22 7.40
N PHE A 125 -2.82 22.50 6.95
CA PHE A 125 -3.97 21.59 7.06
C PHE A 125 -3.75 20.30 6.24
N ALA A 126 -3.28 20.42 5.00
CA ALA A 126 -3.01 19.28 4.14
C ALA A 126 -1.84 18.43 4.64
N VAL A 127 -0.77 19.03 5.18
CA VAL A 127 0.35 18.29 5.78
C VAL A 127 -0.13 17.54 7.02
N LEU A 128 -0.94 18.17 7.86
CA LEU A 128 -1.53 17.52 9.03
C LEU A 128 -2.40 16.31 8.63
N LEU A 129 -3.34 16.47 7.68
CA LEU A 129 -4.18 15.36 7.24
C LEU A 129 -3.35 14.25 6.62
N THR A 130 -2.32 14.60 5.86
CA THR A 130 -1.40 13.63 5.26
C THR A 130 -0.69 12.80 6.32
N VAL A 131 -0.17 13.44 7.37
CA VAL A 131 0.48 12.70 8.46
C VAL A 131 -0.54 11.93 9.29
N ILE A 132 -1.76 12.43 9.47
CA ILE A 132 -2.84 11.68 10.14
C ILE A 132 -3.21 10.44 9.33
N PHE A 133 -3.43 10.55 8.01
CA PHE A 133 -3.74 9.39 7.16
C PHE A 133 -2.59 8.41 7.08
N LEU A 134 -1.34 8.88 7.04
CA LEU A 134 -0.15 8.04 7.16
C LEU A 134 -0.12 7.31 8.51
N LEU A 135 -0.39 8.01 9.60
CA LEU A 135 -0.42 7.48 10.96
C LEU A 135 -1.54 6.46 11.11
N ILE A 136 -2.71 6.76 10.56
CA ILE A 136 -3.86 5.86 10.48
C ILE A 136 -3.55 4.63 9.63
N PHE A 137 -2.93 4.77 8.46
CA PHE A 137 -2.48 3.66 7.64
C PHE A 137 -1.60 2.70 8.43
N VAL A 138 -0.60 3.28 9.10
CA VAL A 138 0.38 2.56 9.90
C VAL A 138 -0.29 1.87 11.10
N LEU A 139 -1.24 2.55 11.75
CA LEU A 139 -1.95 2.01 12.91
C LEU A 139 -2.98 0.95 12.51
N ALA A 140 -3.76 1.17 11.45
CA ALA A 140 -4.75 0.23 10.93
C ALA A 140 -4.09 -1.09 10.53
N GLY A 141 -2.97 -1.05 9.80
CA GLY A 141 -2.22 -2.24 9.43
C GLY A 141 -1.64 -3.02 10.63
N ARG A 142 -1.49 -2.37 11.80
CA ARG A 142 -0.99 -2.98 13.04
C ARG A 142 -2.12 -3.42 13.99
N VAL A 143 -3.25 -2.71 13.99
CA VAL A 143 -4.45 -3.03 14.78
C VAL A 143 -5.07 -4.34 14.32
N SER A 144 -5.09 -4.60 13.00
CA SER A 144 -5.58 -5.86 12.43
C SER A 144 -4.73 -7.11 12.76
N ARG A 145 -3.59 -6.97 13.46
CA ARG A 145 -2.70 -8.08 13.83
C ARG A 145 -2.71 -8.45 15.32
N ALA A 146 -3.78 -8.09 16.04
CA ALA A 146 -4.08 -8.58 17.39
C ALA A 146 -2.91 -8.46 18.41
N HIS A 147 -2.04 -7.45 18.29
CA HIS A 147 -1.08 -7.17 19.35
C HIS A 147 -1.77 -6.39 20.48
N PRO A 148 -1.90 -6.93 21.71
CA PRO A 148 -2.51 -6.20 22.81
C PRO A 148 -1.70 -4.95 23.14
N LEU A 149 -2.39 -3.82 23.28
CA LEU A 149 -1.79 -2.56 23.70
C LEU A 149 -1.23 -2.72 25.13
N ARG A 150 0.09 -2.64 25.28
CA ARG A 150 0.74 -2.60 26.60
C ARG A 150 1.06 -1.15 26.96
N LEU A 151 0.14 -0.50 27.66
CA LEU A 151 0.35 0.84 28.22
C LEU A 151 1.14 0.73 29.53
N SER A 152 2.42 1.08 29.50
CA SER A 152 3.26 1.28 30.68
C SER A 152 3.85 2.68 30.65
N TRP A 153 3.73 3.43 31.76
CA TRP A 153 4.16 4.83 31.83
C TRP A 153 5.65 5.03 31.56
N SER A 154 6.51 4.12 32.05
CA SER A 154 7.95 4.18 31.80
C SER A 154 8.30 3.87 30.32
N LEU A 155 7.53 2.98 29.69
CA LEU A 155 7.67 2.65 28.28
C LEU A 155 7.22 3.82 27.40
N LEU A 156 6.12 4.51 27.76
CA LEU A 156 5.61 5.68 27.07
C LEU A 156 6.62 6.83 27.08
N LEU A 157 7.23 7.15 28.22
CA LEU A 157 8.22 8.23 28.33
C LEU A 157 9.47 7.94 27.48
N LYS A 158 10.01 6.72 27.58
CA LYS A 158 11.19 6.32 26.79
C LYS A 158 10.91 6.35 25.28
N ARG A 159 9.71 5.94 24.88
CA ARG A 159 9.32 5.86 23.47
C ARG A 159 8.87 7.22 22.92
N ALA A 160 8.30 8.09 23.74
CA ALA A 160 8.04 9.49 23.39
C ALA A 160 9.35 10.25 23.14
N TRP A 161 10.39 10.02 23.95
CA TRP A 161 11.72 10.59 23.71
C TRP A 161 12.32 10.12 22.37
N GLU A 162 12.22 8.82 22.08
CA GLU A 162 12.69 8.28 20.81
C GLU A 162 11.91 8.83 19.62
N GLY A 163 10.60 9.03 19.79
CA GLY A 163 9.75 9.69 18.82
C GLY A 163 10.15 11.14 18.58
N CYS A 164 10.38 11.90 19.65
CA CYS A 164 10.87 13.28 19.59
C CYS A 164 12.20 13.39 18.85
N ARG A 165 13.15 12.49 19.12
CA ARG A 165 14.43 12.44 18.40
C ARG A 165 14.23 12.18 16.90
N ARG A 166 13.38 11.23 16.53
CA ARG A 166 13.09 10.91 15.11
C ARG A 166 12.35 12.04 14.41
N GLY A 167 11.38 12.65 15.09
CA GLY A 167 10.65 13.82 14.65
C GLY A 167 11.57 15.02 14.41
N PHE A 168 12.47 15.31 15.34
CA PHE A 168 13.45 16.38 15.19
C PHE A 168 14.37 16.18 13.97
N CYS A 169 14.94 14.98 13.81
CA CYS A 169 15.78 14.68 12.64
C CYS A 169 15.00 14.81 11.33
N PHE A 170 13.76 14.31 11.29
CA PHE A 170 12.92 14.40 10.10
C PHE A 170 12.54 15.85 9.77
N GLY A 171 12.09 16.61 10.77
CA GLY A 171 11.74 18.01 10.62
C GLY A 171 12.92 18.85 10.15
N LEU A 172 14.12 18.59 10.68
CA LEU A 172 15.33 19.28 10.23
C LEU A 172 15.61 19.01 8.74
N VAL A 173 15.54 17.75 8.31
CA VAL A 173 15.80 17.37 6.92
C VAL A 173 14.75 17.94 5.97
N SER A 174 13.46 17.79 6.29
CA SER A 174 12.37 18.33 5.47
C SER A 174 12.41 19.86 5.41
N GLY A 175 12.74 20.52 6.53
CA GLY A 175 12.89 21.96 6.64
C GLY A 175 14.05 22.53 5.83
N LEU A 176 15.22 21.88 5.87
CA LEU A 176 16.37 22.28 5.06
C LEU A 176 16.10 22.12 3.56
N LEU A 177 15.46 21.03 3.15
CA LEU A 177 15.05 20.80 1.76
C LEU A 177 14.06 21.88 1.31
N ALA A 178 13.03 22.15 2.13
CA ALA A 178 12.06 23.19 1.84
C ALA A 178 12.71 24.58 1.77
N CYS A 179 13.63 24.89 2.69
CA CYS A 179 14.39 26.13 2.67
C CYS A 179 15.17 26.28 1.36
N PHE A 180 15.88 25.23 0.94
CA PHE A 180 16.65 25.24 -0.30
C PHE A 180 15.75 25.49 -1.52
N PHE A 181 14.70 24.71 -1.71
CA PHE A 181 13.83 24.83 -2.88
C PHE A 181 13.04 26.14 -2.91
N LEU A 182 12.53 26.62 -1.77
CA LEU A 182 11.80 27.88 -1.72
C LEU A 182 12.72 29.10 -1.84
N SER A 183 13.99 28.98 -1.44
CA SER A 183 14.98 30.05 -1.65
C SER A 183 15.29 30.28 -3.13
N LEU A 184 15.22 29.23 -3.96
CA LEU A 184 15.43 29.33 -5.42
C LEU A 184 14.37 30.18 -6.11
N TRP A 185 13.18 30.30 -5.54
CA TRP A 185 12.07 31.06 -6.11
C TRP A 185 11.85 32.42 -5.43
N GLY A 186 11.74 32.44 -4.11
CA GLY A 186 11.39 33.66 -3.35
C GLY A 186 12.58 34.35 -2.65
N GLY A 187 13.80 33.86 -2.86
CA GLY A 187 15.01 34.34 -2.18
C GLY A 187 15.19 33.75 -0.77
N ILE A 188 16.38 33.98 -0.20
CA ILE A 188 16.81 33.38 1.08
C ILE A 188 15.85 33.70 2.25
N PRO A 189 15.37 34.94 2.45
CA PRO A 189 14.45 35.24 3.56
C PRO A 189 13.13 34.47 3.46
N TYR A 190 12.60 34.34 2.24
CA TYR A 190 11.37 33.60 1.98
C TYR A 190 11.56 32.09 2.24
N GLY A 191 12.67 31.53 1.75
CA GLY A 191 13.01 30.14 1.96
C GLY A 191 13.25 29.80 3.43
N LEU A 192 13.96 30.64 4.18
CA LEU A 192 14.20 30.41 5.61
C LEU A 192 12.90 30.43 6.41
N TYR A 193 12.04 31.42 6.14
CA TYR A 193 10.78 31.59 6.87
C TYR A 193 9.83 30.41 6.65
N ARG A 194 9.61 30.02 5.39
CA ARG A 194 8.76 28.86 5.06
C ARG A 194 9.46 27.53 5.37
N GLY A 195 10.76 27.39 5.16
CA GLY A 195 11.50 26.18 5.52
C GLY A 195 11.38 25.84 7.01
N PHE A 196 11.48 26.84 7.88
CA PHE A 196 11.32 26.68 9.32
C PHE A 196 9.91 26.19 9.71
N GLY A 197 8.85 26.74 9.11
CA GLY A 197 7.49 26.28 9.38
C GLY A 197 7.25 24.82 8.98
N ILE A 198 7.80 24.37 7.84
CA ILE A 198 7.74 22.96 7.42
C ILE A 198 8.53 22.09 8.41
N ALA A 199 9.70 22.56 8.86
CA ALA A 199 10.53 21.84 9.80
C ALA A 199 9.79 21.52 11.10
N CYS A 200 9.20 22.55 11.71
CA CYS A 200 8.46 22.43 12.95
C CYS A 200 7.23 21.54 12.80
N LEU A 201 6.40 21.80 11.78
CA LEU A 201 5.16 21.05 11.57
C LEU A 201 5.43 19.57 11.31
N SER A 202 6.29 19.28 10.34
CA SER A 202 6.57 17.91 9.91
C SER A 202 7.33 17.12 10.98
N GLY A 203 8.22 17.78 11.74
CA GLY A 203 8.93 17.18 12.85
C GLY A 203 8.01 16.86 14.04
N LEU A 204 7.09 17.76 14.38
CA LEU A 204 6.07 17.51 15.42
C LEU A 204 5.17 16.34 15.01
N CYS A 205 4.60 16.38 13.80
CA CYS A 205 3.74 15.31 13.31
C CYS A 205 4.45 13.95 13.28
N MET A 206 5.73 13.90 12.87
CA MET A 206 6.52 12.66 12.91
C MET A 206 6.91 12.22 14.32
N SER A 207 7.12 13.14 15.26
CA SER A 207 7.33 12.83 16.67
C SER A 207 6.12 12.10 17.26
N PHE A 208 4.91 12.60 17.00
CA PHE A 208 3.68 11.93 17.42
C PHE A 208 3.46 10.60 16.71
N ALA A 209 3.69 10.54 15.40
CA ALA A 209 3.54 9.29 14.64
C ALA A 209 4.47 8.19 15.14
N SER A 210 5.72 8.53 15.40
CA SER A 210 6.69 7.59 15.95
C SER A 210 6.39 7.23 17.41
N GLY A 211 5.86 8.16 18.23
CA GLY A 211 5.33 7.86 19.56
C GLY A 211 4.15 6.87 19.54
N CYS A 212 3.18 7.09 18.65
CA CYS A 212 2.03 6.19 18.39
C CYS A 212 2.49 4.78 17.97
N LEU A 213 3.37 4.73 16.98
CA LEU A 213 3.98 3.48 16.49
C LEU A 213 4.68 2.70 17.59
N ALA A 214 5.29 3.44 18.50
CA ALA A 214 5.97 2.91 19.64
C ALA A 214 5.01 2.50 20.77
N LEU A 215 3.68 2.55 20.64
CA LEU A 215 2.80 1.79 21.55
C LEU A 215 2.73 0.30 21.20
N PHE A 216 3.14 -0.07 19.98
CA PHE A 216 3.13 -1.45 19.52
C PHE A 216 4.46 -2.15 19.81
N PRO A 217 4.48 -3.49 19.97
CA PRO A 217 5.72 -4.23 20.00
C PRO A 217 6.55 -3.91 18.76
N ALA A 218 7.86 -3.69 18.93
CA ALA A 218 8.74 -3.69 17.79
C ALA A 218 8.66 -5.09 17.17
N PRO A 219 8.49 -5.20 15.85
CA PRO A 219 8.47 -6.50 15.21
C PRO A 219 9.76 -7.25 15.52
N GLU A 220 9.65 -8.54 15.80
CA GLU A 220 10.83 -9.37 15.98
C GLU A 220 11.73 -9.23 14.74
N PRO A 221 13.04 -9.07 14.91
CA PRO A 221 13.97 -9.00 13.79
C PRO A 221 14.15 -10.39 13.16
N GLN A 222 13.10 -10.97 12.60
CA GLN A 222 13.20 -12.21 11.84
C GLN A 222 13.81 -11.88 10.46
N ASN A 223 15.05 -12.34 10.26
CA ASN A 223 15.78 -12.34 8.99
C ASN A 223 15.72 -11.03 8.20
N ALA A 224 16.03 -9.92 8.87
CA ALA A 224 16.27 -8.65 8.20
C ALA A 224 17.54 -8.75 7.34
N SER A 225 17.37 -9.18 6.08
CA SER A 225 18.34 -8.96 5.01
C SER A 225 18.82 -7.50 5.12
N LYS A 226 20.11 -7.31 5.43
CA LYS A 226 20.75 -5.99 5.44
C LYS A 226 20.70 -5.46 4.00
N ARG A 227 19.63 -4.73 3.64
CA ARG A 227 19.52 -4.09 2.33
C ARG A 227 20.72 -3.19 2.09
N GLY A 228 21.34 -3.34 0.93
CA GLY A 228 22.49 -2.54 0.54
C GLY A 228 22.14 -1.06 0.43
N VAL A 229 23.11 -0.18 0.68
CA VAL A 229 22.92 1.29 0.58
C VAL A 229 22.39 1.69 -0.80
N ARG A 230 22.90 1.05 -1.87
CA ARG A 230 22.44 1.26 -3.24
C ARG A 230 20.93 1.01 -3.41
N GLU A 231 20.40 -0.04 -2.77
CA GLU A 231 18.99 -0.39 -2.87
C GLU A 231 18.11 0.67 -2.22
N ARG A 232 18.51 1.16 -1.04
CA ARG A 232 17.80 2.24 -0.34
C ARG A 232 17.82 3.54 -1.12
N LEU A 233 18.92 3.82 -1.81
CA LEU A 233 19.06 4.99 -2.66
C LEU A 233 18.18 4.87 -3.92
N THR A 234 18.10 3.69 -4.54
CA THR A 234 17.15 3.46 -5.64
C THR A 234 15.69 3.59 -5.20
N ASP A 235 15.35 3.08 -4.01
CA ASP A 235 14.01 3.20 -3.44
C ASP A 235 13.68 4.68 -3.15
N CYS A 236 14.66 5.43 -2.61
CA CYS A 236 14.51 6.87 -2.36
C CYS A 236 14.18 7.65 -3.63
N VAL A 237 14.98 7.48 -4.69
CA VAL A 237 14.77 8.16 -5.97
C VAL A 237 13.41 7.78 -6.57
N LEU A 238 13.08 6.49 -6.54
CA LEU A 238 11.83 5.99 -7.11
C LEU A 238 10.60 6.60 -6.42
N TYR A 239 10.56 6.59 -5.09
CA TYR A 239 9.45 7.12 -4.32
C TYR A 239 9.37 8.65 -4.42
N THR A 240 10.51 9.35 -4.46
CA THR A 240 10.53 10.79 -4.73
C THR A 240 9.95 11.11 -6.09
N LEU A 241 10.38 10.43 -7.16
CA LEU A 241 9.83 10.63 -8.50
C LEU A 241 8.32 10.37 -8.54
N CYS A 242 7.86 9.29 -7.93
CA CYS A 242 6.44 8.93 -7.92
C CYS A 242 5.58 9.98 -7.19
N SER A 243 6.07 10.46 -6.04
CA SER A 243 5.42 11.50 -5.24
C SER A 243 5.43 12.86 -5.94
N THR A 244 6.57 13.27 -6.53
CA THR A 244 6.72 14.50 -7.29
C THR A 244 5.85 14.49 -8.55
N CYS A 245 5.80 13.40 -9.31
CA CYS A 245 4.90 13.29 -10.46
C CYS A 245 3.42 13.34 -10.06
N GLY A 246 3.04 12.61 -8.99
CA GLY A 246 1.66 12.61 -8.49
C GLY A 246 1.19 14.00 -8.05
N TYR A 247 2.04 14.73 -7.31
CA TYR A 247 1.74 16.10 -6.90
C TYR A 247 1.73 17.05 -8.10
N GLY A 248 2.78 17.01 -8.93
CA GLY A 248 2.98 17.91 -10.06
C GLY A 248 1.87 17.83 -11.10
N LEU A 249 1.41 16.62 -11.47
CA LEU A 249 0.33 16.43 -12.45
C LEU A 249 -0.99 17.06 -11.98
N VAL A 250 -1.37 16.81 -10.72
CA VAL A 250 -2.59 17.39 -10.16
C VAL A 250 -2.45 18.90 -10.03
N TYR A 251 -1.28 19.37 -9.60
CA TYR A 251 -1.02 20.79 -9.42
C TYR A 251 -1.02 21.55 -10.77
N ASP A 252 -0.45 20.99 -11.82
CA ASP A 252 -0.42 21.55 -13.17
C ASP A 252 -1.84 21.75 -13.72
N VAL A 253 -2.69 20.72 -13.57
CA VAL A 253 -4.11 20.78 -13.96
C VAL A 253 -4.87 21.88 -13.21
N LEU A 254 -4.52 22.16 -11.95
CA LEU A 254 -5.28 23.06 -11.07
C LEU A 254 -4.81 24.52 -11.05
N SER A 255 -3.52 24.74 -11.22
CA SER A 255 -2.90 26.06 -10.95
C SER A 255 -2.71 26.90 -12.22
N HIS A 256 -2.49 26.27 -13.38
CA HIS A 256 -2.07 26.95 -14.62
C HIS A 256 -0.89 27.92 -14.38
N GLU A 257 -0.06 27.62 -13.37
CA GLU A 257 1.09 28.40 -12.94
C GLU A 257 2.34 28.07 -13.75
N SER A 258 3.43 28.83 -13.52
CA SER A 258 4.72 28.52 -14.12
C SER A 258 5.23 27.11 -13.74
N HIS A 259 5.67 26.32 -14.72
CA HIS A 259 6.18 24.96 -14.50
C HIS A 259 7.31 24.86 -13.45
N LEU A 260 8.08 25.94 -13.25
CA LEU A 260 9.14 26.01 -12.24
C LEU A 260 8.56 25.96 -10.81
N LEU A 261 7.48 26.70 -10.54
CA LEU A 261 6.84 26.74 -9.23
C LEU A 261 6.21 25.38 -8.89
N ILE A 262 5.59 24.74 -9.88
CA ILE A 262 5.01 23.40 -9.79
C ILE A 262 6.07 22.40 -9.37
N LEU A 263 7.23 22.41 -10.05
CA LEU A 263 8.35 21.52 -9.76
C LEU A 263 8.90 21.72 -8.35
N ILE A 264 9.03 22.98 -7.90
CA ILE A 264 9.51 23.32 -6.56
C ILE A 264 8.60 22.73 -5.48
N TYR A 265 7.28 22.96 -5.57
CA TYR A 265 6.34 22.39 -4.60
C TYR A 265 6.28 20.86 -4.66
N ALA A 266 6.34 20.28 -5.86
CA ALA A 266 6.37 18.84 -6.03
C ALA A 266 7.63 18.17 -5.44
N LEU A 267 8.78 18.85 -5.46
CA LEU A 267 10.02 18.38 -4.83
C LEU A 267 9.99 18.53 -3.31
N ILE A 268 9.37 19.59 -2.78
CA ILE A 268 9.18 19.79 -1.34
C ILE A 268 8.35 18.66 -0.73
N VAL A 269 7.35 18.17 -1.46
CA VAL A 269 6.50 17.04 -1.04
C VAL A 269 7.18 15.70 -1.29
N GLY A 270 7.84 15.53 -2.45
CA GLY A 270 8.41 14.26 -2.89
C GLY A 270 9.73 13.86 -2.24
N CYS A 271 10.61 14.81 -1.90
CA CYS A 271 11.88 14.49 -1.28
C CYS A 271 11.71 13.86 0.13
N PRO A 272 10.87 14.41 1.04
CA PRO A 272 10.63 13.79 2.35
C PRO A 272 10.03 12.38 2.26
N SER A 273 9.09 12.14 1.34
CA SER A 273 8.46 10.81 1.17
C SER A 273 9.49 9.76 0.71
N GLY A 274 10.36 10.11 -0.24
CA GLY A 274 11.46 9.24 -0.66
C GLY A 274 12.48 8.95 0.44
N ILE A 275 12.81 9.95 1.27
CA ILE A 275 13.72 9.76 2.40
C ILE A 275 13.12 8.81 3.45
N ILE A 276 11.83 8.97 3.79
CA ILE A 276 11.14 8.11 4.77
C ILE A 276 11.07 6.66 4.27
N PHE A 277 10.50 6.45 3.08
CA PHE A 277 10.22 5.10 2.62
C PHE A 277 11.48 4.41 2.06
N GLY A 278 12.39 5.17 1.43
CA GLY A 278 13.63 4.68 0.84
C GLY A 278 14.79 4.59 1.85
N LEU A 279 15.37 5.73 2.24
CA LEU A 279 16.59 5.78 3.06
C LEU A 279 16.39 5.31 4.51
N ALA A 280 15.31 5.78 5.14
CA ALA A 280 14.94 5.38 6.50
C ALA A 280 14.29 3.98 6.57
N ASN A 281 14.18 3.30 5.42
CA ASN A 281 13.67 1.94 5.31
C ASN A 281 12.23 1.77 5.83
N GLY A 282 11.40 2.80 5.64
CA GLY A 282 9.98 2.81 5.98
C GLY A 282 9.15 1.72 5.29
N THR A 283 9.70 1.04 4.28
CA THR A 283 9.07 -0.14 3.66
C THR A 283 8.87 -1.34 4.59
N ARG A 284 9.41 -1.29 5.82
CA ARG A 284 9.17 -2.30 6.87
C ARG A 284 7.85 -2.10 7.63
N LEU A 285 7.06 -1.07 7.31
CA LEU A 285 5.81 -0.80 8.01
C LEU A 285 4.74 -1.88 7.75
N VAL A 286 4.74 -2.47 6.55
CA VAL A 286 3.86 -3.59 6.18
C VAL A 286 4.70 -4.86 6.03
N GLU A 287 4.64 -5.74 7.03
CA GLU A 287 5.43 -6.97 7.07
C GLU A 287 4.71 -8.14 6.38
N GLY A 288 5.47 -9.09 5.82
CA GLY A 288 4.93 -10.27 5.16
C GLY A 288 4.57 -10.12 3.67
N MET A 289 4.64 -8.91 3.09
CA MET A 289 4.36 -8.72 1.65
C MET A 289 5.32 -9.53 0.78
N GLY A 290 4.74 -10.33 -0.13
CA GLY A 290 5.44 -11.20 -1.06
C GLY A 290 6.18 -12.39 -0.44
N GLU A 291 5.96 -12.73 0.84
CA GLU A 291 6.56 -13.92 1.48
C GLU A 291 5.67 -15.16 1.32
N GLN A 292 4.41 -15.06 1.70
CA GLN A 292 3.38 -16.08 1.47
C GLN A 292 2.14 -15.37 0.97
N ILE A 293 1.60 -15.82 -0.15
CA ILE A 293 0.33 -15.31 -0.64
C ILE A 293 -0.73 -16.04 0.17
N GLN A 294 -1.26 -15.38 1.19
CA GLN A 294 -2.44 -15.89 1.87
C GLN A 294 -3.62 -15.67 0.93
N PRO A 295 -4.29 -16.73 0.43
CA PRO A 295 -5.53 -16.54 -0.28
C PRO A 295 -6.48 -15.82 0.68
N ALA A 296 -7.11 -14.74 0.21
CA ALA A 296 -8.07 -13.97 1.01
C ALA A 296 -9.22 -14.83 1.58
N GLU A 297 -9.37 -16.05 1.06
CA GLU A 297 -10.39 -17.04 1.37
C GLU A 297 -9.98 -18.07 2.46
N VAL A 298 -8.70 -18.14 2.88
CA VAL A 298 -8.21 -19.09 3.90
C VAL A 298 -7.62 -18.35 5.11
N ALA A 299 -8.20 -17.20 5.48
CA ALA A 299 -8.13 -16.76 6.86
C ALA A 299 -9.04 -17.66 7.70
N SER A 300 -8.69 -18.95 7.78
CA SER A 300 -9.35 -19.86 8.69
C SER A 300 -8.98 -19.42 10.11
N TRP A 301 -9.80 -18.62 10.78
CA TRP A 301 -9.72 -18.62 12.24
C TRP A 301 -10.91 -18.06 13.03
N GLN A 302 -11.24 -18.89 14.01
CA GLN A 302 -11.96 -18.73 15.27
C GLN A 302 -12.94 -17.55 15.38
N TRP A 303 -14.21 -17.91 15.61
CA TRP A 303 -15.32 -17.05 16.03
C TRP A 303 -14.85 -15.80 16.76
N VAL A 304 -14.92 -14.66 16.06
CA VAL A 304 -14.70 -13.36 16.69
C VAL A 304 -15.87 -13.12 17.63
N SER A 305 -15.59 -13.18 18.93
CA SER A 305 -16.60 -12.88 19.93
C SER A 305 -16.96 -11.39 19.84
N TRP A 306 -18.23 -11.03 20.05
CA TRP A 306 -18.64 -9.63 20.16
C TRP A 306 -17.78 -8.83 21.17
N ARG A 307 -17.21 -9.51 22.17
CA ARG A 307 -16.25 -8.95 23.11
C ARG A 307 -14.96 -8.46 22.44
N GLN A 308 -14.40 -9.19 21.48
CA GLN A 308 -13.21 -8.77 20.73
C GLN A 308 -13.48 -7.55 19.85
N VAL A 309 -14.65 -7.49 19.19
CA VAL A 309 -15.07 -6.30 18.42
C VAL A 309 -15.21 -5.10 19.36
N LEU A 310 -15.86 -5.26 20.51
CA LEU A 310 -15.99 -4.21 21.53
C LEU A 310 -14.64 -3.75 22.08
N GLU A 311 -13.70 -4.68 22.31
CA GLU A 311 -12.34 -4.36 22.75
C GLU A 311 -11.56 -3.58 21.69
N GLN A 312 -11.71 -3.91 20.41
CA GLN A 312 -11.08 -3.17 19.31
C GLN A 312 -11.67 -1.77 19.14
N VAL A 313 -12.99 -1.64 19.24
CA VAL A 313 -13.67 -0.34 19.23
C VAL A 313 -13.19 0.51 20.42
N ARG A 314 -13.08 -0.08 21.62
CA ARG A 314 -12.54 0.60 22.80
C ARG A 314 -11.09 1.04 22.58
N ASN A 315 -10.23 0.15 22.07
CA ASN A 315 -8.83 0.47 21.78
C ASN A 315 -8.72 1.56 20.71
N GLY A 316 -9.60 1.52 19.70
CA GLY A 316 -9.72 2.54 18.68
C GLY A 316 -10.11 3.91 19.22
N PHE A 317 -11.07 3.94 20.15
CA PHE A 317 -11.47 5.17 20.82
C PHE A 317 -10.36 5.72 21.72
N LEU A 318 -9.65 4.87 22.46
CA LEU A 318 -8.49 5.27 23.27
C LEU A 318 -7.38 5.85 22.40
N LEU A 319 -7.09 5.21 21.26
CA LEU A 319 -6.11 5.69 20.29
C LEU A 319 -6.54 7.01 19.66
N GLY A 320 -7.80 7.13 19.25
CA GLY A 320 -8.38 8.37 18.72
C GLY A 320 -8.35 9.52 19.73
N SER A 321 -8.65 9.23 21.00
CA SER A 321 -8.56 10.21 22.10
C SER A 321 -7.11 10.67 22.34
N TRP A 322 -6.15 9.75 22.26
CA TRP A 322 -4.73 10.11 22.38
C TRP A 322 -4.26 10.99 21.23
N VAL A 323 -4.63 10.65 19.99
CA VAL A 323 -4.34 11.46 18.79
C VAL A 323 -5.02 12.82 18.88
N PHE A 324 -6.28 12.88 19.35
CA PHE A 324 -6.99 14.13 19.61
C PHE A 324 -6.21 15.04 20.55
N LEU A 325 -5.81 14.54 21.73
CA LEU A 325 -5.08 15.32 22.73
C LEU A 325 -3.72 15.76 22.21
N ALA A 326 -2.98 14.86 21.57
CA ALA A 326 -1.68 15.13 21.00
C ALA A 326 -1.72 16.27 19.97
N VAL A 327 -2.62 16.16 18.98
CA VAL A 327 -2.78 17.18 17.94
C VAL A 327 -3.28 18.50 18.53
N SER A 328 -4.26 18.45 19.45
CA SER A 328 -4.81 19.66 20.09
C SER A 328 -3.75 20.44 20.85
N ILE A 329 -2.94 19.76 21.67
CA ILE A 329 -1.87 20.38 22.47
C ILE A 329 -0.80 20.98 21.55
N THR A 330 -0.44 20.27 20.48
CA THR A 330 0.54 20.74 19.51
C THR A 330 0.12 22.06 18.88
N PHE A 331 -1.12 22.13 18.41
CA PHE A 331 -1.66 23.34 17.81
C PHE A 331 -1.86 24.45 18.83
N LEU A 332 -2.28 24.11 20.05
CA LEU A 332 -2.37 25.07 21.14
C LEU A 332 -1.01 25.72 21.42
N CYS A 333 0.07 24.93 21.48
CA CYS A 333 1.42 25.47 21.71
C CYS A 333 1.91 26.31 20.52
N VAL A 334 1.90 25.77 19.30
CA VAL A 334 2.53 26.44 18.16
C VAL A 334 1.71 27.65 17.68
N ALA A 335 0.39 27.48 17.54
CA ALA A 335 -0.48 28.58 17.10
C ALA A 335 -0.80 29.54 18.26
N GLY A 336 -0.83 29.05 19.50
CA GLY A 336 -1.00 29.92 20.69
C GLY A 336 0.17 30.86 20.93
N LEU A 337 1.41 30.39 20.73
CA LEU A 337 2.61 31.23 20.86
C LEU A 337 2.75 32.26 19.73
N SER A 338 2.29 31.94 18.52
CA SER A 338 2.45 32.83 17.35
C SER A 338 1.31 33.85 17.20
N GLN A 339 0.08 33.48 17.57
CA GLN A 339 -1.12 34.28 17.27
C GLN A 339 -2.06 34.50 18.45
N GLY A 340 -1.64 34.05 19.64
CA GLY A 340 -2.41 34.18 20.87
C GLY A 340 -3.19 32.92 21.24
N PHE A 341 -3.39 32.76 22.54
CA PHE A 341 -3.93 31.55 23.15
C PHE A 341 -5.31 31.14 22.61
N VAL A 342 -6.21 32.10 22.39
CA VAL A 342 -7.57 31.84 21.89
C VAL A 342 -7.56 31.24 20.49
N TYR A 343 -6.64 31.71 19.63
CA TYR A 343 -6.44 31.16 18.29
C TYR A 343 -5.94 29.72 18.41
N GLY A 344 -4.87 29.49 19.20
CA GLY A 344 -4.33 28.15 19.45
C GLY A 344 -5.38 27.15 19.96
N LEU A 345 -6.26 27.57 20.87
CA LEU A 345 -7.30 26.72 21.45
C LEU A 345 -8.39 26.36 20.44
N ARG A 346 -8.92 27.34 19.68
CA ARG A 346 -9.97 27.09 18.68
C ARG A 346 -9.51 26.13 17.59
N TYR A 347 -8.30 26.34 17.08
CA TYR A 347 -7.75 25.50 16.01
C TYR A 347 -7.22 24.17 16.54
N GLY A 348 -6.61 24.15 17.72
CA GLY A 348 -6.20 22.90 18.36
C GLY A 348 -7.37 21.94 18.54
N LEU A 349 -8.52 22.43 19.03
CA LEU A 349 -9.73 21.61 19.14
C LEU A 349 -10.23 21.15 17.77
N LEU A 350 -10.28 22.02 16.76
CA LEU A 350 -10.69 21.64 15.40
C LEU A 350 -9.82 20.51 14.83
N PHE A 351 -8.51 20.69 14.85
CA PHE A 351 -7.57 19.72 14.31
C PHE A 351 -7.51 18.44 15.15
N GLY A 352 -7.67 18.56 16.46
CA GLY A 352 -7.83 17.43 17.36
C GLY A 352 -9.05 16.59 16.99
N VAL A 353 -10.23 17.20 16.85
CA VAL A 353 -11.49 16.49 16.52
C VAL A 353 -11.35 15.78 15.17
N LEU A 354 -10.78 16.47 14.17
CA LEU A 354 -10.53 15.86 12.85
C LEU A 354 -9.59 14.66 12.97
N ALA A 355 -8.43 14.82 13.61
CA ALA A 355 -7.43 13.76 13.73
C ALA A 355 -7.91 12.56 14.55
N GLY A 356 -8.45 12.82 15.74
CA GLY A 356 -8.96 11.79 16.64
C GLY A 356 -10.22 11.12 16.12
N GLY A 357 -11.11 11.88 15.48
CA GLY A 357 -12.34 11.36 14.87
C GLY A 357 -12.06 10.44 13.70
N ILE A 358 -11.19 10.84 12.75
CA ILE A 358 -10.80 9.99 11.62
C ILE A 358 -10.03 8.75 12.12
N GLY A 359 -9.19 8.92 13.15
CA GLY A 359 -8.49 7.80 13.80
C GLY A 359 -9.45 6.78 14.43
N ALA A 360 -10.43 7.25 15.21
CA ALA A 360 -11.45 6.41 15.83
C ALA A 360 -12.33 5.72 14.77
N LEU A 361 -12.71 6.44 13.71
CA LEU A 361 -13.48 5.90 12.58
C LEU A 361 -12.71 4.78 11.88
N THR A 362 -11.40 4.94 11.69
CA THR A 362 -10.58 3.91 11.05
C THR A 362 -10.45 2.66 11.92
N ALA A 363 -10.32 2.83 13.24
CA ALA A 363 -10.28 1.70 14.15
C ALA A 363 -11.65 1.00 14.25
N LEU A 364 -12.75 1.74 14.19
CA LEU A 364 -14.10 1.18 14.07
C LEU A 364 -14.23 0.33 12.80
N PHE A 365 -13.76 0.84 11.65
CA PHE A 365 -13.79 0.09 10.40
C PHE A 365 -12.88 -1.13 10.41
N ALA A 366 -11.71 -1.04 11.05
CA ALA A 366 -10.85 -2.21 11.23
C ALA A 366 -11.57 -3.33 12.00
N GLY A 367 -12.28 -2.99 13.08
CA GLY A 367 -13.06 -3.98 13.84
C GLY A 367 -14.31 -4.50 13.13
N LEU A 368 -15.04 -3.63 12.42
CA LEU A 368 -16.17 -4.04 11.57
C LEU A 368 -15.71 -4.93 10.41
N PHE A 369 -14.50 -4.71 9.90
CA PHE A 369 -13.92 -5.52 8.85
C PHE A 369 -13.61 -6.94 9.33
N GLU A 370 -12.98 -7.10 10.50
CA GLU A 370 -12.73 -8.42 11.07
C GLU A 370 -14.04 -9.21 11.24
N ALA A 371 -15.11 -8.53 11.65
CA ALA A 371 -16.45 -9.11 11.72
C ALA A 371 -17.09 -9.40 10.33
N TRP A 372 -16.78 -8.62 9.30
CA TRP A 372 -17.32 -8.80 7.96
C TRP A 372 -16.63 -9.93 7.18
N VAL A 373 -15.31 -10.02 7.25
CA VAL A 373 -14.52 -11.09 6.61
C VAL A 373 -14.92 -12.45 7.14
N THR A 374 -15.01 -12.58 8.46
CA THR A 374 -15.41 -13.83 9.13
C THR A 374 -16.78 -14.33 8.67
N ARG A 375 -17.74 -13.41 8.48
CA ARG A 375 -19.09 -13.77 8.01
C ARG A 375 -19.13 -14.15 6.53
N MET A 376 -18.27 -13.56 5.71
CA MET A 376 -18.17 -13.88 4.29
C MET A 376 -17.50 -15.24 4.09
N SER A 377 -16.40 -15.55 4.78
CA SER A 377 -15.70 -16.83 4.64
C SER A 377 -16.61 -18.04 4.87
N ASP A 378 -17.54 -17.98 5.84
CA ASP A 378 -18.51 -19.05 6.14
C ASP A 378 -19.52 -19.31 5.00
N ALA A 379 -19.88 -18.26 4.27
CA ALA A 379 -20.74 -18.37 3.09
C ALA A 379 -19.95 -18.88 1.87
N GLU A 380 -18.64 -18.64 1.85
CA GLU A 380 -17.76 -18.87 0.72
C GLU A 380 -17.12 -20.27 0.70
N GLU A 381 -16.88 -20.88 1.86
CA GLU A 381 -16.50 -22.31 1.97
C GLU A 381 -17.55 -23.21 1.31
N ARG A 382 -18.82 -22.79 1.34
CA ARG A 382 -19.94 -23.46 0.64
C ARG A 382 -19.98 -23.18 -0.86
N ALA A 383 -19.34 -22.10 -1.32
CA ALA A 383 -19.32 -21.65 -2.72
C ALA A 383 -18.07 -22.10 -3.51
N LEU A 384 -17.08 -22.72 -2.85
CA LEU A 384 -15.84 -23.29 -3.45
C LEU A 384 -16.07 -24.37 -4.53
N GLN A 385 -17.32 -24.67 -4.87
CA GLN A 385 -17.68 -25.61 -5.94
C GLN A 385 -17.54 -25.03 -7.36
N ARG A 386 -17.29 -23.70 -7.53
CA ARG A 386 -17.14 -23.08 -8.86
C ARG A 386 -15.70 -22.70 -9.20
N PRO A 387 -15.14 -23.21 -10.32
CA PRO A 387 -13.69 -23.14 -10.56
C PRO A 387 -13.19 -21.89 -11.31
N HIS A 388 -11.92 -21.50 -11.03
CA HIS A 388 -11.09 -20.45 -11.67
C HIS A 388 -11.46 -18.99 -11.38
N GLU A 389 -12.40 -18.74 -10.48
CA GLU A 389 -12.85 -17.39 -10.19
C GLU A 389 -12.09 -16.69 -9.05
N GLY A 390 -11.15 -17.33 -8.35
CA GLY A 390 -10.52 -16.75 -7.16
C GLY A 390 -9.79 -15.42 -7.42
N LEU A 391 -9.13 -15.27 -8.57
CA LEU A 391 -8.47 -14.01 -8.93
C LEU A 391 -9.48 -12.89 -9.24
N SER A 392 -10.52 -13.18 -10.02
CA SER A 392 -11.59 -12.21 -10.33
C SER A 392 -12.47 -11.92 -9.12
N ARG A 393 -12.57 -12.87 -8.18
CA ARG A 393 -13.27 -12.74 -6.91
C ARG A 393 -12.50 -11.90 -5.91
N SER A 394 -11.20 -12.10 -5.76
CA SER A 394 -10.33 -11.23 -4.95
C SER A 394 -10.43 -9.77 -5.42
N LEU A 395 -10.45 -9.54 -6.74
CA LEU A 395 -10.69 -8.21 -7.31
C LEU A 395 -12.11 -7.70 -7.03
N ARG A 396 -13.16 -8.50 -7.26
CA ARG A 396 -14.55 -8.12 -6.98
C ARG A 396 -14.76 -7.78 -5.49
N HIS A 397 -14.10 -8.50 -4.59
CA HIS A 397 -14.13 -8.25 -3.15
C HIS A 397 -13.40 -6.96 -2.80
N ALA A 398 -12.21 -6.75 -3.35
CA ALA A 398 -11.48 -5.50 -3.18
C ALA A 398 -12.31 -4.30 -3.64
N VAL A 399 -13.00 -4.41 -4.79
CA VAL A 399 -13.89 -3.36 -5.30
C VAL A 399 -15.11 -3.17 -4.39
N LYS A 400 -15.82 -4.23 -4.00
CA LYS A 400 -16.98 -4.13 -3.10
C LYS A 400 -16.60 -3.51 -1.75
N ALA A 401 -15.51 -3.98 -1.15
CA ALA A 401 -14.99 -3.42 0.10
C ALA A 401 -14.63 -1.94 -0.11
N SER A 402 -13.91 -1.60 -1.17
CA SER A 402 -13.55 -0.20 -1.45
C SER A 402 -14.77 0.71 -1.57
N LEU A 403 -15.86 0.27 -2.22
CA LEU A 403 -17.09 1.05 -2.37
C LEU A 403 -17.83 1.24 -1.05
N ILE A 404 -17.97 0.18 -0.26
CA ILE A 404 -18.64 0.22 1.06
C ILE A 404 -17.86 1.13 2.01
N PHE A 405 -16.56 0.92 2.13
CA PHE A 405 -15.72 1.72 3.03
C PHE A 405 -15.45 3.13 2.52
N ALA A 406 -15.52 3.37 1.20
CA ALA A 406 -15.55 4.73 0.65
C ALA A 406 -16.80 5.48 1.10
N ALA A 407 -17.98 4.85 1.02
CA ALA A 407 -19.23 5.46 1.45
C ALA A 407 -19.25 5.68 2.97
N LEU A 408 -18.90 4.66 3.75
CA LEU A 408 -18.87 4.77 5.22
C LEU A 408 -17.80 5.75 5.70
N GLY A 409 -16.58 5.66 5.17
CA GLY A 409 -15.47 6.55 5.54
C GLY A 409 -15.63 7.96 5.03
N GLY A 410 -16.25 8.13 3.86
CA GLY A 410 -16.65 9.44 3.34
C GLY A 410 -17.73 10.07 4.21
N CYS A 411 -18.85 9.39 4.46
CA CYS A 411 -19.93 9.92 5.31
C CYS A 411 -19.46 10.19 6.74
N GLY A 412 -18.69 9.28 7.34
CA GLY A 412 -18.14 9.45 8.68
C GLY A 412 -17.12 10.58 8.76
N GLY A 413 -16.10 10.58 7.88
CA GLY A 413 -15.07 11.62 7.85
C GLY A 413 -15.64 12.99 7.48
N GLY A 414 -16.55 13.04 6.51
CA GLY A 414 -17.26 14.25 6.11
C GLY A 414 -18.19 14.79 7.19
N GLY A 415 -18.92 13.92 7.90
CA GLY A 415 -19.78 14.28 9.02
C GLY A 415 -19.01 14.84 10.22
N ILE A 416 -17.90 14.17 10.60
CA ILE A 416 -16.99 14.66 11.64
C ILE A 416 -16.42 16.03 11.26
N SER A 417 -16.02 16.19 10.00
CA SER A 417 -15.49 17.46 9.50
C SER A 417 -16.55 18.55 9.48
N ALA A 418 -17.76 18.26 8.99
CA ALA A 418 -18.89 19.17 8.97
C ALA A 418 -19.24 19.67 10.38
N LEU A 419 -19.30 18.76 11.34
CA LEU A 419 -19.57 19.10 12.75
C LEU A 419 -18.45 19.95 13.35
N ALA A 420 -17.19 19.61 13.09
CA ALA A 420 -16.04 20.40 13.55
C ALA A 420 -16.07 21.83 12.99
N PHE A 421 -16.41 21.99 11.71
CA PHE A 421 -16.56 23.32 11.08
C PHE A 421 -17.79 24.08 11.58
N ALA A 422 -18.90 23.39 11.85
CA ALA A 422 -20.10 24.00 12.41
C ALA A 422 -19.85 24.54 13.83
N LEU A 423 -19.25 23.73 14.70
CA LEU A 423 -18.93 24.09 16.09
C LEU A 423 -17.92 25.25 16.18
N THR A 424 -17.05 25.37 15.19
CA THR A 424 -16.09 26.46 15.10
C THR A 424 -16.64 27.68 14.36
N GLY A 425 -17.89 27.68 13.89
CA GLY A 425 -18.52 28.83 13.25
C GLY A 425 -17.94 29.17 11.87
N VAL A 426 -17.46 28.17 11.14
CA VAL A 426 -16.90 28.36 9.79
C VAL A 426 -18.04 28.56 8.78
N PRO A 427 -18.02 29.64 7.97
CA PRO A 427 -19.03 29.84 6.94
C PRO A 427 -18.91 28.77 5.85
N GLY A 428 -20.04 28.24 5.37
CA GLY A 428 -20.05 27.18 4.35
C GLY A 428 -19.65 25.79 4.86
N TRP A 429 -19.74 25.54 6.18
CA TRP A 429 -19.43 24.25 6.80
C TRP A 429 -20.11 23.02 6.16
N PRO A 430 -21.35 23.04 5.64
CA PRO A 430 -21.96 21.84 5.04
C PRO A 430 -21.26 21.44 3.74
N LEU A 431 -20.94 22.44 2.91
CA LEU A 431 -20.27 22.25 1.63
C LEU A 431 -18.82 21.77 1.83
N LEU A 432 -18.14 22.33 2.83
CA LEU A 432 -16.83 21.85 3.26
C LEU A 432 -16.91 20.39 3.69
N GLY A 433 -17.84 20.05 4.60
CA GLY A 433 -18.06 18.67 5.05
C GLY A 433 -18.28 17.67 3.92
N PHE A 434 -19.10 18.03 2.92
CA PHE A 434 -19.33 17.19 1.74
C PHE A 434 -18.05 16.91 0.93
N ARG A 435 -17.17 17.90 0.78
CA ARG A 435 -15.89 17.71 0.09
C ARG A 435 -14.93 16.84 0.87
N PHE A 436 -14.88 17.03 2.19
CA PHE A 436 -14.16 16.12 3.07
C PHE A 436 -14.70 14.69 2.94
N ALA A 437 -16.00 14.51 2.74
CA ALA A 437 -16.58 13.20 2.49
C ALA A 437 -16.01 12.56 1.21
N MET A 438 -15.93 13.30 0.10
CA MET A 438 -15.35 12.79 -1.15
C MET A 438 -13.85 12.47 -1.00
N ILE A 439 -13.09 13.38 -0.39
CA ILE A 439 -11.64 13.26 -0.26
C ILE A 439 -11.29 12.11 0.70
N CYS A 440 -11.88 12.07 1.89
CA CYS A 440 -11.70 10.97 2.83
C CYS A 440 -12.21 9.66 2.22
N GLY A 441 -13.37 9.67 1.57
CA GLY A 441 -13.95 8.50 0.88
C GLY A 441 -12.99 7.90 -0.14
N SER A 442 -12.36 8.72 -0.99
CA SER A 442 -11.37 8.25 -1.97
C SER A 442 -10.13 7.63 -1.29
N ARG A 443 -9.65 8.25 -0.20
CA ARG A 443 -8.51 7.74 0.57
C ARG A 443 -8.82 6.42 1.26
N PHE A 444 -10.01 6.27 1.83
CA PHE A 444 -10.51 5.01 2.39
C PHE A 444 -10.71 3.96 1.30
N ALA A 445 -11.28 4.32 0.14
CA ALA A 445 -11.44 3.43 -1.00
C ALA A 445 -10.11 2.80 -1.41
N PHE A 446 -9.10 3.64 -1.63
CA PHE A 446 -7.75 3.23 -1.98
C PHE A 446 -7.17 2.29 -0.91
N GLN A 447 -7.28 2.66 0.37
CA GLN A 447 -6.69 1.88 1.44
C GLN A 447 -7.29 0.48 1.57
N PHE A 448 -8.62 0.42 1.54
CA PHE A 448 -9.36 -0.80 1.71
C PHE A 448 -9.22 -1.67 0.45
N PHE A 449 -9.15 -1.11 -0.76
CA PHE A 449 -8.86 -1.87 -1.97
C PHE A 449 -7.58 -2.72 -1.84
N PHE A 450 -6.46 -2.12 -1.42
CA PHE A 450 -5.20 -2.86 -1.27
C PHE A 450 -5.26 -3.92 -0.18
N PHE A 451 -5.77 -3.56 1.00
CA PHE A 451 -5.80 -4.50 2.13
C PHE A 451 -6.83 -5.62 1.98
N HIS A 452 -7.85 -5.48 1.12
CA HIS A 452 -9.02 -6.38 1.08
C HIS A 452 -9.07 -7.27 -0.17
N GLY A 453 -7.92 -7.49 -0.82
CA GLY A 453 -7.80 -8.37 -1.98
C GLY A 453 -6.97 -7.77 -3.12
N GLY A 454 -6.85 -6.44 -3.20
CA GLY A 454 -6.03 -5.78 -4.22
C GLY A 454 -4.57 -6.20 -4.15
N LEU A 455 -3.99 -6.30 -2.95
CA LEU A 455 -2.61 -6.77 -2.77
C LEU A 455 -2.47 -8.23 -3.21
N ALA A 456 -3.36 -9.14 -2.78
CA ALA A 456 -3.31 -10.56 -3.16
C ALA A 456 -3.45 -10.74 -4.68
N TRP A 457 -4.33 -9.95 -5.32
CA TRP A 457 -4.48 -9.91 -6.77
C TRP A 457 -3.18 -9.48 -7.46
N ILE A 458 -2.54 -8.41 -6.99
CA ILE A 458 -1.24 -7.93 -7.49
C ILE A 458 -0.15 -8.99 -7.28
N GLU A 459 -0.07 -9.59 -6.09
CA GLU A 459 0.91 -10.61 -5.76
C GLU A 459 0.81 -11.82 -6.68
N HIS A 460 -0.40 -12.29 -6.98
CA HIS A 460 -0.64 -13.38 -7.93
C HIS A 460 -0.32 -12.99 -9.37
N MET A 461 -0.72 -11.80 -9.82
CA MET A 461 -0.42 -11.32 -11.18
C MET A 461 1.08 -11.18 -11.41
N LEU A 462 1.79 -10.61 -10.43
CA LEU A 462 3.22 -10.46 -10.51
C LEU A 462 3.92 -11.82 -10.44
N LEU A 463 3.44 -12.76 -9.60
CA LEU A 463 4.02 -14.11 -9.52
C LEU A 463 3.90 -14.85 -10.85
N ARG A 464 2.71 -14.79 -11.48
CA ARG A 464 2.47 -15.39 -12.79
C ARG A 464 3.35 -14.76 -13.87
N PHE A 465 3.50 -13.43 -13.85
CA PHE A 465 4.39 -12.73 -14.77
C PHE A 465 5.85 -13.21 -14.63
N TRP A 466 6.36 -13.36 -13.41
CA TRP A 466 7.73 -13.84 -13.18
C TRP A 466 7.93 -15.30 -13.61
N LEU A 467 6.95 -16.17 -13.33
CA LEU A 467 6.98 -17.57 -13.77
C LEU A 467 6.87 -17.71 -15.29
N TRP A 468 6.03 -16.90 -15.93
CA TRP A 468 5.89 -16.86 -17.39
C TRP A 468 7.17 -16.35 -18.06
N ARG A 469 7.78 -15.28 -17.53
CA ARG A 469 9.05 -14.73 -18.05
C ARG A 469 10.18 -15.76 -18.02
N ARG A 470 10.13 -16.72 -17.09
CA ARG A 470 11.08 -17.84 -17.01
C ARG A 470 10.71 -19.02 -17.92
N GLY A 471 9.58 -18.96 -18.61
CA GLY A 471 9.03 -20.10 -19.35
C GLY A 471 8.56 -21.23 -18.45
N ALA A 472 8.36 -21.02 -17.15
CA ALA A 472 7.91 -22.07 -16.23
C ALA A 472 6.42 -22.39 -16.38
N ILE A 473 5.62 -21.39 -16.78
CA ILE A 473 4.18 -21.55 -17.04
C ILE A 473 3.80 -20.85 -18.34
N PRO A 474 2.76 -21.31 -19.05
CA PRO A 474 2.19 -20.59 -20.19
C PRO A 474 1.42 -19.34 -19.72
N TRP A 475 1.29 -18.34 -20.60
CA TRP A 475 0.57 -17.09 -20.31
C TRP A 475 -0.90 -17.35 -19.94
N ASN A 476 -1.61 -18.14 -20.75
CA ASN A 476 -2.97 -18.56 -20.46
C ASN A 476 -2.98 -19.94 -19.78
N TYR A 477 -2.53 -19.95 -18.52
CA TYR A 477 -2.39 -21.20 -17.78
C TYR A 477 -3.69 -22.01 -17.63
N PRO A 478 -4.87 -21.41 -17.39
CA PRO A 478 -6.14 -22.14 -17.40
C PRO A 478 -6.39 -22.90 -18.71
N GLN A 479 -6.19 -22.25 -19.85
CA GLN A 479 -6.39 -22.87 -21.17
C GLN A 479 -5.44 -24.04 -21.41
N PHE A 480 -4.21 -23.95 -20.90
CA PHE A 480 -3.26 -25.06 -20.97
C PHE A 480 -3.68 -26.25 -20.10
N LEU A 481 -4.16 -26.00 -18.88
CA LEU A 481 -4.59 -27.06 -17.99
C LEU A 481 -5.83 -27.77 -18.52
N ASP A 482 -6.80 -27.03 -19.04
CA ASP A 482 -8.00 -27.60 -19.66
C ASP A 482 -7.64 -28.43 -20.90
N PHE A 483 -6.69 -27.96 -21.71
CA PHE A 483 -6.12 -28.73 -22.82
C PHE A 483 -5.44 -30.03 -22.36
N ALA A 484 -4.71 -30.02 -21.24
CA ALA A 484 -4.12 -31.22 -20.68
C ALA A 484 -5.17 -32.19 -20.09
N VAL A 485 -6.30 -31.67 -19.62
CA VAL A 485 -7.47 -32.46 -19.19
C VAL A 485 -8.16 -33.11 -20.39
N GLU A 486 -8.38 -32.37 -21.49
CA GLU A 486 -8.93 -32.91 -22.75
C GLU A 486 -8.07 -34.06 -23.30
N ARG A 487 -6.76 -34.00 -23.06
CA ARG A 487 -5.81 -35.06 -23.43
C ARG A 487 -5.69 -36.19 -22.39
N MET A 488 -6.49 -36.19 -21.32
CA MET A 488 -6.43 -37.19 -20.23
C MET A 488 -5.08 -37.27 -19.51
N LEU A 489 -4.24 -36.23 -19.61
CA LEU A 489 -2.96 -36.15 -18.88
C LEU A 489 -3.19 -35.64 -17.45
N LEU A 490 -4.16 -34.73 -17.31
CA LEU A 490 -4.69 -34.26 -16.04
C LEU A 490 -6.17 -34.65 -15.93
N TYR A 491 -6.69 -34.65 -14.70
CA TYR A 491 -8.12 -34.59 -14.46
C TYR A 491 -8.43 -33.47 -13.47
N ARG A 492 -9.67 -32.98 -13.53
CA ARG A 492 -10.14 -31.83 -12.77
C ARG A 492 -11.07 -32.25 -11.64
N MET A 493 -10.80 -31.77 -10.42
CA MET A 493 -11.65 -31.84 -9.24
C MET A 493 -12.07 -30.44 -8.81
N GLY A 494 -13.22 -29.96 -9.28
CA GLY A 494 -13.64 -28.59 -9.01
C GLY A 494 -12.62 -27.57 -9.56
N SER A 495 -11.97 -26.83 -8.65
CA SER A 495 -10.92 -25.83 -8.96
C SER A 495 -9.50 -26.39 -8.98
N GLU A 496 -9.33 -27.68 -8.66
CA GLU A 496 -8.04 -28.33 -8.54
C GLU A 496 -7.78 -29.29 -9.71
N TYR A 497 -6.50 -29.44 -10.07
CA TYR A 497 -6.02 -30.31 -11.12
C TYR A 497 -5.11 -31.38 -10.53
N ARG A 498 -5.28 -32.62 -10.96
CA ARG A 498 -4.43 -33.74 -10.56
C ARG A 498 -3.94 -34.47 -11.80
N PHE A 499 -2.71 -34.98 -11.78
CA PHE A 499 -2.25 -35.90 -12.82
C PHE A 499 -3.12 -37.16 -12.82
N ALA A 500 -3.56 -37.61 -14.00
CA ALA A 500 -4.47 -38.76 -14.11
C ALA A 500 -3.95 -39.99 -13.33
N HIS A 501 -2.63 -40.18 -13.31
CA HIS A 501 -1.96 -41.16 -12.47
C HIS A 501 -0.69 -40.59 -11.83
N ARG A 502 -0.36 -41.05 -10.62
CA ARG A 502 0.90 -40.72 -9.93
C ARG A 502 2.14 -41.08 -10.76
N MET A 503 2.10 -42.19 -11.49
CA MET A 503 3.17 -42.60 -12.41
C MET A 503 3.42 -41.60 -13.54
N LEU A 504 2.38 -40.90 -14.02
CA LEU A 504 2.54 -39.83 -15.03
C LEU A 504 3.26 -38.62 -14.43
N GLN A 505 2.91 -38.24 -13.20
CA GLN A 505 3.60 -37.17 -12.48
C GLN A 505 5.08 -37.51 -12.28
N GLU A 506 5.39 -38.72 -11.79
CA GLU A 506 6.77 -39.19 -11.59
C GLU A 506 7.56 -39.25 -12.91
N TYR A 507 6.91 -39.69 -14.01
CA TYR A 507 7.50 -39.68 -15.35
C TYR A 507 7.90 -38.26 -15.79
N PHE A 508 6.99 -37.29 -15.69
CA PHE A 508 7.26 -35.90 -16.08
C PHE A 508 8.28 -35.21 -15.17
N ALA A 509 8.28 -35.52 -13.87
CA ALA A 509 9.28 -35.01 -12.94
C ALA A 509 10.69 -35.55 -13.25
N THR A 510 10.78 -36.84 -13.63
CA THR A 510 12.04 -37.48 -14.05
C THR A 510 12.51 -36.94 -15.40
N TYR A 511 11.60 -36.77 -16.36
CA TYR A 511 11.89 -36.17 -17.67
C TYR A 511 12.58 -34.80 -17.50
N ARG A 512 12.10 -33.97 -16.57
CA ARG A 512 12.72 -32.66 -16.26
C ARG A 512 14.14 -32.77 -15.69
N LYS A 513 14.39 -33.76 -14.82
CA LYS A 513 15.71 -33.96 -14.21
C LYS A 513 16.73 -34.27 -15.30
N ASN A 514 16.37 -35.15 -16.22
CA ASN A 514 17.23 -35.57 -17.33
C ASN A 514 17.52 -34.42 -18.32
N GLU A 515 16.52 -33.62 -18.71
CA GLU A 515 16.75 -32.42 -19.55
C GLU A 515 17.71 -31.43 -18.87
N GLY A 516 17.58 -31.22 -17.56
CA GLY A 516 18.47 -30.33 -16.82
C GLY A 516 19.90 -30.87 -16.70
N GLU A 517 20.09 -32.18 -16.63
CA GLU A 517 21.42 -32.80 -16.64
C GLU A 517 22.08 -32.71 -18.01
N GLU A 518 21.33 -32.92 -19.11
CA GLU A 518 21.82 -32.77 -20.48
C GLU A 518 22.20 -31.32 -20.82
N GLU A 519 21.42 -30.32 -20.37
CA GLU A 519 21.77 -28.90 -20.53
C GLU A 519 23.06 -28.53 -19.80
N ASN A 520 23.27 -29.02 -18.57
CA ASN A 520 24.48 -28.76 -17.80
C ASN A 520 25.72 -29.44 -18.43
N LEU A 521 25.57 -30.68 -18.93
CA LEU A 521 26.62 -31.41 -19.64
C LEU A 521 27.02 -30.76 -20.98
N CYS A 522 26.08 -30.10 -21.66
CA CYS A 522 26.37 -29.32 -22.87
C CYS A 522 26.98 -27.94 -22.57
N ALA A 523 26.64 -27.31 -21.44
CA ALA A 523 27.19 -26.02 -21.01
C ALA A 523 28.64 -26.10 -20.51
N ASP A 524 29.07 -27.26 -19.98
CA ASP A 524 30.43 -27.50 -19.48
C ASP A 524 31.42 -27.99 -20.56
N ARG A 525 31.01 -28.15 -21.82
CA ARG A 525 31.98 -28.43 -22.89
C ARG A 525 32.78 -27.16 -23.21
N PRO A 526 34.12 -27.18 -23.12
CA PRO A 526 34.91 -26.06 -23.63
C PRO A 526 34.62 -25.92 -25.13
N VAL A 527 34.23 -24.72 -25.56
CA VAL A 527 34.15 -24.37 -26.97
C VAL A 527 35.55 -24.52 -27.55
N HIS A 528 35.81 -25.62 -28.26
CA HIS A 528 37.06 -25.80 -29.00
C HIS A 528 37.10 -24.76 -30.13
N PRO A 529 38.16 -23.95 -30.26
CA PRO A 529 38.24 -22.84 -31.22
C PRO A 529 38.49 -23.26 -32.67
N ASP A 530 38.31 -24.53 -33.02
CA ASP A 530 38.60 -25.04 -34.36
C ASP A 530 37.31 -25.48 -35.02
N LEU A 531 36.73 -24.58 -35.83
CA LEU A 531 35.97 -24.83 -37.07
C LEU A 531 35.19 -23.55 -37.45
N MET A 532 35.91 -22.52 -37.90
CA MET A 532 35.36 -21.62 -38.93
C MET A 532 35.77 -22.20 -40.30
N PRO A 533 34.83 -22.55 -41.18
CA PRO A 533 35.15 -22.63 -42.60
C PRO A 533 35.26 -21.20 -43.16
N LEU A 534 36.32 -21.01 -43.95
CA LEU A 534 36.72 -19.79 -44.65
C LEU A 534 35.61 -19.08 -45.42
#